data_AF-A0A3D2Q4K1-F1
#
_entry.id   AF-A0A3D2Q4K1-F1
#
_cell.length_a   1.000
_cell.length_b   1.000
_cell.length_c   1.000
_cell.angle_alpha   90.00
_cell.angle_beta   90.00
_cell.angle_gamma   90.00
#
_symmetry.space_group_name_H-M   'P 1'
#
loop_
_entity.id
_entity.type
_entity.pdbx_description
1 polymer ?
#
loop_
_entity_poly.entity_id
_entity_poly.type
_entity_poly.pdbx_seq_one_letter_code
_entity_poly.pdbx_strand_id
1 'polypeptide(L)'
;MLVVTLGLIYFHENTLFAVENLSSFDYEQNSKEQKEIKMCLREILAGNCSLRKKDFDTLIGKILFEEEKKEEKIKKQKTELASKIKACLSEQRQLTRLLREQLVKHANGESGSVDVERVLESIKNNYQKKINQILEELKAYEKKYKVYQRKQNEINNKLRELINKGEELRIEDLKKLKKDQEVNERKAIRKERQEEVKNLLTSFRQQRSESHQKSDADKKI
;
A
#
# COMPACT_ATOMS: atom_id res chain seq x y z
N MET A 1 25.63 -12.99 -23.23
CA MET A 1 24.42 -13.79 -22.88
C MET A 1 24.35 -14.15 -21.39
N LEU A 2 25.38 -14.78 -20.80
CA LEU A 2 25.41 -15.18 -19.36
C LEU A 2 25.15 -14.04 -18.34
N VAL A 3 25.65 -12.83 -18.61
CA VAL A 3 25.44 -11.66 -17.74
C VAL A 3 23.96 -11.24 -17.70
N VAL A 4 23.25 -11.35 -18.82
CA VAL A 4 21.83 -10.99 -18.94
C VAL A 4 20.95 -12.00 -18.20
N THR A 5 21.28 -13.28 -18.30
CA THR A 5 20.56 -14.34 -17.57
C THR A 5 20.75 -14.25 -16.06
N LEU A 6 21.96 -13.92 -15.59
CA LEU A 6 22.23 -13.72 -14.16
C LEU A 6 21.53 -12.47 -13.61
N GLY A 7 21.47 -11.39 -14.38
CA GLY A 7 20.71 -10.19 -14.01
C GLY A 7 19.21 -10.44 -13.84
N LEU A 8 18.62 -11.25 -14.72
CA LEU A 8 17.20 -11.65 -14.62
C LEU A 8 16.91 -12.55 -13.42
N ILE A 9 17.84 -13.44 -13.06
CA ILE A 9 17.72 -14.33 -11.89
C ILE A 9 17.81 -13.53 -10.59
N TYR A 10 18.84 -12.68 -10.45
CA TYR A 10 19.00 -11.82 -9.28
C TYR A 10 17.81 -10.87 -9.08
N PHE A 11 17.26 -10.37 -10.18
CA PHE A 11 16.05 -9.55 -10.18
C PHE A 11 14.81 -10.34 -9.71
N HIS A 12 14.70 -11.62 -10.10
CA HIS A 12 13.63 -12.52 -9.67
C HIS A 12 13.66 -12.79 -8.16
N GLU A 13 14.85 -12.99 -7.60
CA GLU A 13 15.02 -13.24 -6.17
C GLU A 13 14.64 -12.02 -5.33
N ASN A 14 15.02 -10.81 -5.77
CA ASN A 14 14.63 -9.57 -5.10
C ASN A 14 13.12 -9.29 -5.15
N THR A 15 12.45 -9.64 -6.26
CA THR A 15 10.99 -9.48 -6.36
C THR A 15 10.25 -10.53 -5.54
N LEU A 16 10.75 -11.76 -5.47
CA LEU A 16 10.24 -12.80 -4.55
C LEU A 16 10.38 -12.38 -3.09
N PHE A 17 11.54 -11.82 -2.72
CA PHE A 17 11.78 -11.29 -1.37
C PHE A 17 10.81 -10.14 -1.01
N ALA A 18 10.52 -9.25 -1.95
CA ALA A 18 9.52 -8.18 -1.75
C ALA A 18 8.10 -8.74 -1.53
N VAL A 19 7.75 -9.86 -2.18
CA VAL A 19 6.46 -10.56 -1.99
C VAL A 19 6.39 -11.25 -0.64
N GLU A 20 7.47 -11.90 -0.22
CA GLU A 20 7.52 -12.55 1.09
C GLU A 20 7.40 -11.53 2.24
N ASN A 21 8.02 -10.36 2.09
CA ASN A 21 7.88 -9.25 3.05
C ASN A 21 6.48 -8.61 3.04
N LEU A 22 5.75 -8.65 1.92
CA LEU A 22 4.33 -8.28 1.92
C LEU A 22 3.47 -9.26 2.74
N SER A 23 3.91 -10.51 2.88
CA SER A 23 3.20 -11.52 3.65
C SER A 23 3.32 -11.29 5.16
N SER A 24 4.46 -10.79 5.63
CA SER A 24 4.79 -10.61 7.06
C SER A 24 4.10 -9.43 7.75
N PHE A 25 3.18 -8.72 7.09
CA PHE A 25 2.44 -7.63 7.72
C PHE A 25 1.43 -8.15 8.74
N ASP A 26 1.60 -7.71 9.98
CA ASP A 26 0.95 -8.24 11.19
C ASP A 26 -0.48 -7.68 11.42
N TYR A 27 -1.38 -7.94 10.47
CA TYR A 27 -2.77 -7.49 10.55
C TYR A 27 -3.57 -8.23 11.63
N GLU A 28 -3.26 -9.51 11.82
CA GLU A 28 -4.02 -10.36 12.72
C GLU A 28 -3.82 -9.98 14.18
N GLN A 29 -2.60 -9.61 14.58
CA GLN A 29 -2.32 -9.18 15.94
C GLN A 29 -3.11 -7.93 16.31
N ASN A 30 -3.10 -6.90 15.45
CA ASN A 30 -3.85 -5.66 15.70
C ASN A 30 -5.38 -5.89 15.75
N SER A 31 -5.91 -6.78 14.91
CA SER A 31 -7.34 -7.10 14.88
C SER A 31 -7.77 -7.85 16.15
N LYS A 32 -6.95 -8.79 16.63
CA LYS A 32 -7.19 -9.50 17.90
C LYS A 32 -7.17 -8.54 19.09
N GLU A 33 -6.14 -7.71 19.17
CA GLU A 33 -5.98 -6.73 20.24
C GLU A 33 -7.19 -5.78 20.32
N GLN A 34 -7.69 -5.29 19.19
CA GLN A 34 -8.87 -4.42 19.19
C GLN A 34 -10.14 -5.13 19.69
N LYS A 35 -10.30 -6.41 19.38
CA LYS A 35 -11.44 -7.20 19.89
C LYS A 35 -11.37 -7.34 21.40
N GLU A 36 -10.18 -7.62 21.94
CA GLU A 36 -9.95 -7.73 23.38
C GLU A 36 -10.23 -6.41 24.09
N ILE A 37 -9.65 -5.30 23.61
CA ILE A 37 -9.90 -3.95 24.14
C ILE A 37 -11.40 -3.62 24.15
N LYS A 38 -12.11 -3.94 23.06
CA LYS A 38 -13.56 -3.72 22.94
C LYS A 38 -14.34 -4.51 24.00
N MET A 39 -13.97 -5.77 24.24
CA MET A 39 -14.63 -6.57 25.27
C MET A 39 -14.38 -5.99 26.66
N CYS A 40 -13.13 -5.65 27.00
CA CYS A 40 -12.81 -5.07 28.30
C CYS A 40 -13.57 -3.76 28.55
N LEU A 41 -13.64 -2.86 27.57
CA LEU A 41 -14.41 -1.62 27.72
C LEU A 41 -15.91 -1.88 27.93
N ARG A 42 -16.47 -2.92 27.31
CA ARG A 42 -17.87 -3.31 27.52
C ARG A 42 -18.12 -3.80 28.95
N GLU A 43 -17.20 -4.61 29.47
CA GLU A 43 -17.30 -5.17 30.82
C GLU A 43 -17.22 -4.08 31.88
N ILE A 44 -16.23 -3.17 31.77
CA ILE A 44 -16.05 -2.04 32.68
C ILE A 44 -17.32 -1.17 32.73
N LEU A 45 -17.90 -0.87 31.57
CA LEU A 45 -19.08 0.00 31.51
C LEU A 45 -20.37 -0.69 31.94
N ALA A 46 -20.47 -2.00 31.76
CA ALA A 46 -21.57 -2.77 32.33
C ALA A 46 -21.55 -2.72 33.86
N GLY A 47 -20.35 -2.69 34.47
CA GLY A 47 -20.16 -2.53 35.90
C GLY A 47 -20.51 -1.12 36.41
N ASN A 48 -20.19 -0.08 35.64
CA ASN A 48 -20.27 1.31 36.13
C ASN A 48 -21.69 1.87 36.27
N CYS A 49 -22.73 1.23 35.73
CA CYS A 49 -24.15 1.66 35.74
C CYS A 49 -24.44 3.12 35.26
N SER A 50 -23.41 3.92 34.97
CA SER A 50 -23.45 5.36 34.71
C SER A 50 -23.59 5.68 33.22
N LEU A 51 -23.29 4.71 32.36
CA LEU A 51 -23.52 4.80 30.91
C LEU A 51 -24.67 3.90 30.49
N ARG A 52 -25.62 4.48 29.74
CA ARG A 52 -26.58 3.67 28.98
C ARG A 52 -25.80 2.84 27.96
N LYS A 53 -25.82 1.50 28.14
CA LYS A 53 -25.18 0.51 27.25
C LYS A 53 -25.39 0.82 25.76
N LYS A 54 -26.59 1.26 25.37
CA LYS A 54 -26.95 1.65 24.00
C LYS A 54 -26.12 2.83 23.45
N ASP A 55 -25.89 3.86 24.26
CA ASP A 55 -25.13 5.05 23.84
C ASP A 55 -23.65 4.69 23.64
N PHE A 56 -23.11 3.85 24.52
CA PHE A 56 -21.77 3.28 24.40
C PHE A 56 -21.61 2.44 23.13
N ASP A 57 -22.47 1.43 22.97
CA ASP A 57 -22.40 0.51 21.82
C ASP A 57 -22.53 1.29 20.50
N THR A 58 -23.33 2.36 20.49
CA THR A 58 -23.45 3.25 19.32
C THR A 58 -22.16 4.02 19.04
N LEU A 59 -21.50 4.59 20.06
CA LEU A 59 -20.28 5.37 19.88
C LEU A 59 -19.07 4.49 19.51
N ILE A 60 -18.82 3.43 20.27
CA ILE A 60 -17.75 2.48 19.97
C ILE A 60 -18.03 1.75 18.66
N GLY A 61 -19.28 1.37 18.39
CA GLY A 61 -19.67 0.78 17.12
C GLY A 61 -19.29 1.67 15.94
N LYS A 62 -19.52 2.98 16.03
CA LYS A 62 -19.12 3.94 14.97
C LYS A 62 -17.60 4.04 14.82
N ILE A 63 -16.86 4.20 15.92
CA ILE A 63 -15.39 4.30 15.91
C ILE A 63 -14.78 3.06 15.26
N LEU A 64 -15.22 1.88 15.70
CA LEU A 64 -14.68 0.61 15.21
C LEU A 64 -15.10 0.32 13.77
N PHE A 65 -16.33 0.65 13.38
CA PHE A 65 -16.79 0.48 12.01
C PHE A 65 -15.95 1.29 11.01
N GLU A 66 -15.56 2.51 11.38
CA GLU A 66 -14.67 3.34 10.55
C GLU A 66 -13.27 2.71 10.40
N GLU A 67 -12.73 2.14 11.48
CA GLU A 67 -11.45 1.45 11.45
C GLU A 67 -11.50 0.13 10.68
N GLU A 68 -12.55 -0.68 10.85
CA GLU A 68 -12.80 -1.90 10.07
C GLU A 68 -12.88 -1.59 8.57
N LYS A 69 -13.57 -0.50 8.19
CA LYS A 69 -13.65 -0.04 6.79
C LYS A 69 -12.28 0.38 6.24
N LYS A 70 -11.42 1.00 7.06
CA LYS A 70 -10.04 1.34 6.66
C LYS A 70 -9.19 0.08 6.52
N GLU A 71 -9.30 -0.85 7.47
CA GLU A 71 -8.61 -2.13 7.44
C GLU A 71 -8.99 -2.92 6.17
N GLU A 72 -10.27 -3.00 5.84
CA GLU A 72 -10.75 -3.69 4.64
C GLU A 72 -10.19 -3.08 3.35
N LYS A 73 -10.11 -1.75 3.28
CA LYS A 73 -9.47 -1.06 2.13
C LYS A 73 -7.99 -1.42 2.00
N ILE A 74 -7.25 -1.43 3.11
CA ILE A 74 -5.82 -1.79 3.12
C ILE A 74 -5.65 -3.27 2.73
N LYS A 75 -6.51 -4.17 3.22
CA LYS A 75 -6.52 -5.59 2.83
C LYS A 75 -6.81 -5.77 1.35
N LYS A 76 -7.82 -5.07 0.81
CA LYS A 76 -8.14 -5.09 -0.63
C LYS A 76 -6.94 -4.64 -1.48
N GLN A 77 -6.29 -3.53 -1.11
CA GLN A 77 -5.09 -3.06 -1.79
C GLN A 77 -3.93 -4.08 -1.72
N LYS A 78 -3.73 -4.72 -0.56
CA LYS A 78 -2.75 -5.81 -0.41
C LYS A 78 -3.03 -6.95 -1.40
N THR A 79 -4.29 -7.41 -1.45
CA THR A 79 -4.68 -8.53 -2.31
C THR A 79 -4.56 -8.20 -3.80
N GLU A 80 -4.89 -6.97 -4.18
CA GLU A 80 -4.75 -6.50 -5.56
C GLU A 80 -3.28 -6.39 -5.96
N LEU A 81 -2.43 -5.85 -5.09
CA LEU A 81 -1.01 -5.77 -5.35
C LEU A 81 -0.37 -7.16 -5.44
N ALA A 82 -0.74 -8.06 -4.53
CA ALA A 82 -0.29 -9.45 -4.56
C ALA A 82 -0.72 -10.18 -5.85
N SER A 83 -1.94 -9.94 -6.34
CA SER A 83 -2.40 -10.54 -7.60
C SER A 83 -1.66 -9.96 -8.81
N LYS A 84 -1.40 -8.65 -8.86
CA LYS A 84 -0.57 -8.01 -9.90
C LYS A 84 0.85 -8.57 -9.91
N ILE A 85 1.48 -8.72 -8.74
CA ILE A 85 2.83 -9.29 -8.66
C ILE A 85 2.82 -10.75 -9.11
N LYS A 86 1.84 -11.56 -8.66
CA LYS A 86 1.71 -12.95 -9.09
C LYS A 86 1.51 -13.08 -10.60
N ALA A 87 0.68 -12.21 -11.19
CA ALA A 87 0.49 -12.14 -12.64
C ALA A 87 1.82 -11.82 -13.35
N CYS A 88 2.52 -10.76 -12.93
CA CYS A 88 3.83 -10.39 -13.49
C CYS A 88 4.85 -11.54 -13.43
N LEU A 89 4.94 -12.23 -12.28
CA LEU A 89 5.82 -13.39 -12.11
C LEU A 89 5.41 -14.57 -13.01
N SER A 90 4.11 -14.80 -13.18
CA SER A 90 3.61 -15.87 -14.05
C SER A 90 3.94 -15.60 -15.53
N GLU A 91 3.76 -14.37 -15.99
CA GLU A 91 4.13 -13.98 -17.35
C GLU A 91 5.64 -14.09 -17.55
N GLN A 92 6.45 -13.65 -16.57
CA GLN A 92 7.90 -13.75 -16.63
C GLN A 92 8.38 -15.21 -16.74
N ARG A 93 7.74 -16.13 -16.00
CA ARG A 93 7.99 -17.58 -16.13
C ARG A 93 7.65 -18.12 -17.51
N GLN A 94 6.51 -17.71 -18.09
CA GLN A 94 6.11 -18.12 -19.43
C GLN A 94 7.12 -17.64 -20.49
N LEU A 95 7.53 -16.38 -20.43
CA LEU A 95 8.51 -15.84 -21.38
C LEU A 95 9.89 -16.48 -21.22
N THR A 96 10.32 -16.76 -19.99
CA THR A 96 11.56 -17.49 -19.76
C THR A 96 11.52 -18.88 -20.41
N ARG A 97 10.37 -19.56 -20.39
CA ARG A 97 10.18 -20.83 -21.11
C ARG A 97 10.25 -20.64 -22.62
N LEU A 98 9.52 -19.67 -23.18
CA LEU A 98 9.53 -19.39 -24.62
C LEU A 98 10.93 -19.01 -25.13
N LEU A 99 11.67 -18.19 -24.38
CA LEU A 99 13.06 -17.83 -24.69
C LEU A 99 13.97 -19.05 -24.67
N ARG A 100 13.83 -19.96 -23.70
CA ARG A 100 14.58 -21.22 -23.66
C ARG A 100 14.27 -22.09 -24.88
N GLU A 101 12.99 -22.23 -25.25
CA GLU A 101 12.59 -23.00 -26.43
C GLU A 101 13.14 -22.40 -27.73
N GLN A 102 13.12 -21.08 -27.89
CA GLN A 102 13.68 -20.40 -29.05
C GLN A 102 15.21 -20.55 -29.11
N LEU A 103 15.91 -20.44 -27.98
CA LEU A 103 17.35 -20.66 -27.91
C LEU A 103 17.74 -22.08 -28.29
N VAL A 104 16.97 -23.09 -27.87
CA VAL A 104 17.20 -24.49 -28.26
C VAL A 104 17.00 -24.67 -29.77
N LYS A 105 15.91 -24.15 -30.35
CA LYS A 105 15.67 -24.21 -31.80
C LYS A 105 16.75 -23.50 -32.61
N HIS A 106 17.22 -22.35 -32.12
CA HIS A 106 18.33 -21.63 -32.74
C HIS A 106 19.65 -22.42 -32.66
N ALA A 107 19.94 -23.04 -31.52
CA ALA A 107 21.14 -23.88 -31.34
C ALA A 107 21.13 -25.11 -32.27
N ASN A 108 19.95 -25.64 -32.58
CA ASN A 108 19.78 -26.77 -33.50
C ASN A 108 19.77 -26.37 -34.99
N GLY A 109 19.88 -25.08 -35.32
CA GLY A 109 19.84 -24.59 -36.70
C GLY A 109 18.43 -24.61 -37.34
N GLU A 110 17.38 -24.83 -36.55
CA GLU A 110 15.99 -24.97 -37.02
C GLU A 110 15.27 -23.62 -37.20
N SER A 111 15.84 -22.53 -36.70
CA SER A 111 15.23 -21.20 -36.77
C SER A 111 15.82 -20.39 -37.91
N GLY A 112 14.96 -19.84 -38.77
CA GLY A 112 15.31 -18.65 -39.55
C GLY A 112 15.78 -17.54 -38.62
N SER A 113 16.59 -16.61 -39.13
CA SER A 113 17.18 -15.43 -38.43
C SER A 113 16.12 -14.52 -37.79
N VAL A 114 15.35 -15.03 -36.83
CA VAL A 114 14.59 -14.22 -35.89
C VAL A 114 15.65 -13.59 -35.00
N ASP A 115 15.69 -12.27 -35.05
CA ASP A 115 16.57 -11.42 -34.27
C ASP A 115 16.25 -11.60 -32.78
N VAL A 116 16.81 -12.66 -32.18
CA VAL A 116 16.63 -13.05 -30.76
C VAL A 116 16.96 -11.86 -29.85
N GLU A 117 17.89 -11.03 -30.27
CA GLU A 117 18.29 -9.81 -29.57
C GLU A 117 17.17 -8.78 -29.53
N ARG A 118 16.44 -8.57 -30.64
CA ARG A 118 15.25 -7.70 -30.67
C ARG A 118 14.11 -8.22 -29.79
N VAL A 119 13.90 -9.54 -29.76
CA VAL A 119 12.88 -10.16 -28.89
C VAL A 119 13.26 -9.97 -27.42
N LEU A 120 14.53 -10.19 -27.06
CA LEU A 120 15.04 -9.98 -25.72
C LEU A 120 14.91 -8.51 -25.28
N GLU A 121 15.25 -7.55 -26.12
CA GLU A 121 15.17 -6.13 -25.77
C GLU A 121 13.71 -5.67 -25.62
N SER A 122 12.79 -6.17 -26.45
CA SER A 122 11.36 -5.93 -26.31
C SER A 122 10.80 -6.48 -24.99
N ILE A 123 11.20 -7.70 -24.61
CA ILE A 123 10.83 -8.31 -23.34
C ILE A 123 11.38 -7.46 -22.19
N LYS A 124 12.68 -7.18 -22.19
CA LYS A 124 13.34 -6.37 -21.16
C LYS A 124 12.64 -5.02 -20.95
N ASN A 125 12.36 -4.28 -22.02
CA ASN A 125 11.72 -2.97 -21.93
C ASN A 125 10.29 -3.06 -21.37
N ASN A 126 9.50 -4.04 -21.82
CA ASN A 126 8.13 -4.24 -21.33
C ASN A 126 8.10 -4.61 -19.84
N TYR A 127 9.00 -5.48 -19.39
CA TYR A 127 9.06 -5.87 -17.98
C TYR A 127 9.60 -4.75 -17.12
N GLN A 128 10.66 -4.08 -17.53
CA GLN A 128 11.22 -2.96 -16.78
C GLN A 128 10.13 -1.93 -16.47
N LYS A 129 9.28 -1.62 -17.45
CA LYS A 129 8.13 -0.73 -17.27
C LYS A 129 7.09 -1.28 -16.27
N LYS A 130 6.64 -2.53 -16.44
CA LYS A 130 5.65 -3.16 -15.54
C LYS A 130 6.17 -3.26 -14.11
N ILE A 131 7.42 -3.65 -13.94
CA ILE A 131 8.12 -3.75 -12.66
C ILE A 131 8.18 -2.40 -11.98
N ASN A 132 8.64 -1.37 -12.70
CA ASN A 132 8.75 -0.02 -12.13
C ASN A 132 7.38 0.46 -11.64
N GLN A 133 6.31 0.19 -12.40
CA GLN A 133 4.95 0.49 -11.96
C GLN A 133 4.57 -0.27 -10.68
N ILE A 134 4.81 -1.58 -10.61
CA ILE A 134 4.52 -2.39 -9.41
C ILE A 134 5.32 -1.89 -8.20
N LEU A 135 6.58 -1.51 -8.38
CA LEU A 135 7.44 -1.00 -7.31
C LEU A 135 6.93 0.36 -6.79
N GLU A 136 6.47 1.25 -7.66
CA GLU A 136 5.86 2.51 -7.24
C GLU A 136 4.53 2.29 -6.51
N GLU A 137 3.69 1.38 -6.99
CA GLU A 137 2.46 0.97 -6.30
C GLU A 137 2.76 0.36 -4.91
N LEU A 138 3.81 -0.46 -4.81
CA LEU A 138 4.28 -1.06 -3.56
C LEU A 138 4.76 -0.01 -2.55
N LYS A 139 5.59 0.94 -2.96
CA LYS A 139 6.04 2.05 -2.11
C LYS A 139 4.87 2.89 -1.63
N ALA A 140 3.92 3.19 -2.52
CA ALA A 140 2.72 3.95 -2.18
C ALA A 140 1.85 3.19 -1.15
N TYR A 141 1.70 1.88 -1.33
CA TYR A 141 1.02 1.01 -0.37
C TYR A 141 1.73 0.98 0.99
N GLU A 142 3.06 0.81 1.02
CA GLU A 142 3.85 0.79 2.26
C GLU A 142 3.70 2.10 3.04
N LYS A 143 3.76 3.25 2.35
CA LYS A 143 3.51 4.57 2.96
C LYS A 143 2.12 4.63 3.58
N LYS A 144 1.08 4.18 2.86
CA LYS A 144 -0.31 4.14 3.36
C LYS A 144 -0.46 3.22 4.56
N TYR A 145 0.13 2.03 4.50
CA TYR A 145 0.09 1.05 5.59
C TYR A 145 0.77 1.58 6.86
N LYS A 146 1.95 2.18 6.76
CA LYS A 146 2.64 2.81 7.91
C LYS A 146 1.80 3.90 8.57
N VAL A 147 1.09 4.70 7.77
CA VAL A 147 0.17 5.72 8.30
C VAL A 147 -1.03 5.07 9.00
N TYR A 148 -1.60 4.02 8.42
CA TYR A 148 -2.68 3.25 9.05
C TYR A 148 -2.23 2.64 10.38
N GLN A 149 -1.08 1.98 10.42
CA GLN A 149 -0.54 1.36 11.64
C GLN A 149 -0.33 2.37 12.78
N ARG A 150 0.22 3.55 12.47
CA ARG A 150 0.37 4.63 13.47
C ARG A 150 -0.98 5.07 14.03
N LYS A 151 -1.97 5.31 13.17
CA LYS A 151 -3.33 5.69 13.59
C LYS A 151 -3.99 4.61 14.43
N GLN A 152 -3.84 3.35 14.02
CA GLN A 152 -4.36 2.21 14.75
C GLN A 152 -3.75 2.14 16.16
N ASN A 153 -2.43 2.29 16.27
CA ASN A 153 -1.74 2.31 17.56
C ASN A 153 -2.17 3.50 18.44
N GLU A 154 -2.34 4.69 17.85
CA GLU A 154 -2.86 5.86 18.57
C GLU A 154 -4.28 5.59 19.13
N ILE A 155 -5.16 5.00 18.33
CA ILE A 155 -6.51 4.63 18.77
C ILE A 155 -6.45 3.57 19.87
N ASN A 156 -5.67 2.51 19.68
CA ASN A 156 -5.51 1.45 20.68
C ASN A 156 -4.97 2.00 22.01
N ASN A 157 -3.99 2.90 21.96
CA ASN A 157 -3.47 3.56 23.16
C ASN A 157 -4.55 4.38 23.88
N LYS A 158 -5.33 5.18 23.14
CA LYS A 158 -6.44 5.93 23.74
C LYS A 158 -7.53 5.01 24.31
N LEU A 159 -7.82 3.90 23.65
CA LEU A 159 -8.77 2.91 24.18
C LEU A 159 -8.24 2.24 25.46
N ARG A 160 -6.93 1.93 25.52
CA ARG A 160 -6.28 1.44 26.74
C ARG A 160 -6.31 2.47 27.87
N GLU A 161 -6.10 3.75 27.56
CA GLU A 161 -6.28 4.83 28.56
C GLU A 161 -7.71 4.86 29.12
N LEU A 162 -8.73 4.61 28.28
CA LEU A 162 -10.12 4.50 28.74
C LEU A 162 -10.35 3.25 29.60
N ILE A 163 -9.71 2.13 29.28
CA ILE A 163 -9.73 0.92 30.12
C ILE A 163 -9.11 1.22 31.48
N ASN A 164 -7.96 1.89 31.51
CA ASN A 164 -7.23 2.20 32.75
C ASN A 164 -8.01 3.14 33.68
N LYS A 165 -8.95 3.94 33.16
CA LYS A 165 -9.86 4.74 34.00
C LYS A 165 -10.86 3.89 34.78
N GLY A 166 -11.16 2.67 34.32
CA GLY A 166 -12.04 1.73 35.01
C GLY A 166 -13.38 2.36 35.39
N GLU A 167 -13.64 2.44 36.69
CA GLU A 167 -14.90 2.94 37.25
C GLU A 167 -15.13 4.44 37.01
N GLU A 168 -14.06 5.21 36.81
CA GLU A 168 -14.14 6.65 36.55
C GLU A 168 -14.49 6.99 35.10
N LEU A 169 -14.59 5.99 34.22
CA LEU A 169 -14.86 6.18 32.79
C LEU A 169 -16.23 6.82 32.56
N ARG A 170 -16.24 8.01 31.94
CA ARG A 170 -17.48 8.74 31.61
C ARG A 170 -17.76 8.76 30.12
N ILE A 171 -19.01 9.05 29.75
CA ILE A 171 -19.40 9.18 28.34
C ILE A 171 -18.70 10.34 27.63
N GLU A 172 -18.35 11.39 28.37
CA GLU A 172 -17.58 12.54 27.89
C GLU A 172 -16.21 12.11 27.35
N ASP A 173 -15.59 11.10 27.96
CA ASP A 173 -14.28 10.60 27.53
C ASP A 173 -14.37 9.92 26.16
N LEU A 174 -15.42 9.14 25.93
CA LEU A 174 -15.69 8.52 24.63
C LEU A 174 -16.06 9.53 23.56
N LYS A 175 -16.84 10.56 23.92
CA LYS A 175 -17.14 11.69 23.03
C LYS A 175 -15.87 12.45 22.65
N LYS A 176 -14.95 12.64 23.61
CA LYS A 176 -13.65 13.27 23.36
C LYS A 176 -12.80 12.43 22.40
N LEU A 177 -12.72 11.11 22.61
CA LEU A 177 -12.02 10.20 21.69
C LEU A 177 -12.55 10.33 20.25
N LYS A 178 -13.88 10.29 20.09
CA LYS A 178 -14.51 10.47 18.77
C LYS A 178 -14.17 11.82 18.15
N LYS A 179 -14.26 12.90 18.92
CA LYS A 179 -13.95 14.26 18.45
C LYS A 179 -12.49 14.38 18.00
N ASP A 180 -11.56 13.79 18.76
CA ASP A 180 -10.15 13.76 18.40
C ASP A 180 -9.92 13.02 17.08
N GLN A 181 -10.60 11.89 16.87
CA GLN A 181 -10.55 11.13 15.62
C GLN A 181 -11.03 11.98 14.44
N GLU A 182 -12.19 12.64 14.56
CA GLU A 182 -12.70 13.54 13.51
C GLU A 182 -11.73 14.69 13.19
N VAL A 183 -11.12 15.29 14.22
CA VAL A 183 -10.12 16.37 14.05
C VAL A 183 -8.89 15.85 13.32
N ASN A 184 -8.38 14.67 13.69
CA ASN A 184 -7.23 14.06 13.06
C ASN A 184 -7.49 13.68 11.60
N GLU A 185 -8.69 13.19 11.29
CA GLU A 185 -9.10 12.91 9.91
C GLU A 185 -9.16 14.18 9.06
N ARG A 186 -9.77 15.26 9.57
CA ARG A 186 -9.79 16.55 8.88
C ARG A 186 -8.38 17.09 8.64
N LYS A 187 -7.47 16.94 9.62
CA LYS A 187 -6.06 17.32 9.46
C LYS A 187 -5.36 16.48 8.39
N ALA A 188 -5.62 15.17 8.35
CA ALA A 188 -5.05 14.28 7.33
C ALA A 188 -5.53 14.67 5.92
N ILE A 189 -6.83 14.89 5.73
CA ILE A 189 -7.41 15.32 4.44
C ILE A 189 -6.80 16.65 3.99
N ARG A 190 -6.61 17.60 4.92
CA ARG A 190 -5.97 18.89 4.59
C ARG A 190 -4.52 18.72 4.14
N LYS A 191 -3.75 17.86 4.80
CA LYS A 191 -2.36 17.56 4.41
C LYS A 191 -2.29 16.90 3.04
N GLU A 192 -3.16 15.94 2.77
CA GLU A 192 -3.25 15.27 1.47
C GLU A 192 -3.54 16.28 0.34
N ARG A 193 -4.54 17.14 0.52
CA ARG A 193 -4.84 18.22 -0.43
C ARG A 193 -3.67 19.19 -0.62
N GLN A 194 -2.93 19.51 0.43
CA GLN A 194 -1.74 20.37 0.31
C GLN A 194 -0.63 19.69 -0.51
N GLU A 195 -0.42 18.39 -0.33
CA GLU A 195 0.55 17.61 -1.11
C GLU A 195 0.12 17.51 -2.59
N GLU A 196 -1.17 17.28 -2.85
CA GLU A 196 -1.75 17.30 -4.21
C GLU A 196 -1.55 18.65 -4.90
N VAL A 197 -1.88 19.76 -4.22
CA VAL A 197 -1.69 21.12 -4.76
C VAL A 197 -0.21 21.38 -5.02
N LYS A 198 0.69 20.96 -4.12
CA LYS A 198 2.13 21.11 -4.31
C LYS A 198 2.61 20.35 -5.55
N ASN A 199 2.15 19.12 -5.74
CA ASN A 199 2.51 18.31 -6.90
C ASN A 199 2.00 18.93 -8.20
N LEU A 200 0.76 19.43 -8.20
CA LEU A 200 0.16 20.13 -9.35
C LEU A 200 0.92 21.43 -9.70
N LEU A 201 1.30 22.22 -8.69
CA LEU A 201 2.12 23.41 -8.92
C LEU A 201 3.51 23.05 -9.46
N THR A 202 4.07 21.92 -9.04
CA THR A 202 5.37 21.43 -9.52
C THR A 202 5.28 21.00 -10.99
N SER A 203 4.23 20.26 -11.38
CA SER A 203 4.02 19.87 -12.77
C SER A 203 3.80 21.07 -13.68
N PHE A 204 3.02 22.07 -13.24
CA PHE A 204 2.86 23.31 -14.01
C PHE A 204 4.18 24.09 -14.19
N ARG A 205 5.03 24.14 -13.15
CA ARG A 205 6.35 24.76 -13.26
C ARG A 205 7.24 24.02 -14.26
N GLN A 206 7.25 22.70 -14.19
CA GLN A 206 8.03 21.87 -15.10
C GLN A 206 7.57 22.05 -16.55
N GLN A 207 6.26 22.03 -16.80
CA GLN A 207 5.69 22.23 -18.13
C GLN A 207 6.04 23.61 -18.71
N ARG A 208 6.07 24.67 -17.88
CA ARG A 208 6.52 26.01 -18.31
C ARG A 208 7.99 26.02 -18.69
N SER A 209 8.87 25.40 -17.89
CA SER A 209 10.30 25.32 -18.20
C SER A 209 10.55 24.58 -19.52
N GLU A 210 9.86 23.45 -19.74
CA GLU A 210 9.97 22.67 -20.97
C GLU A 210 9.45 23.43 -22.20
N SER A 211 8.37 24.22 -22.04
CA SER A 211 7.83 25.06 -23.12
C SER A 211 8.78 26.20 -23.51
N HIS A 212 9.45 26.82 -22.53
CA HIS A 212 10.47 27.85 -22.81
C HIS A 212 11.70 27.28 -23.52
N GLN A 213 12.18 26.10 -23.10
CA GLN A 213 13.31 25.43 -23.76
C GLN A 213 13.01 25.07 -25.23
N LYS A 214 11.77 24.65 -25.54
CA LYS A 214 11.34 24.39 -26.92
C LYS A 214 11.30 25.67 -27.76
N SER A 215 10.77 26.77 -27.21
CA SER A 215 10.75 28.09 -27.87
C SER A 215 12.16 28.58 -28.24
N ASP A 216 13.14 28.36 -27.37
CA ASP A 216 14.52 28.82 -27.60
C ASP A 216 15.30 27.92 -28.57
N ALA A 217 14.92 26.65 -28.69
CA ALA A 217 15.44 25.74 -29.71
C ALA A 217 14.91 26.10 -31.10
N ASP A 218 13.61 26.43 -31.22
CA ASP A 218 12.97 26.77 -32.50
C ASP A 218 13.45 28.12 -33.07
N LYS A 219 13.96 29.03 -32.23
CA LYS A 219 14.54 30.32 -32.68
C LYS A 219 15.99 30.23 -33.17
N LYS A 220 16.65 29.09 -33.01
CA LYS A 220 18.05 28.87 -33.42
C LYS A 220 18.19 28.12 -34.76
N ILE A 221 17.06 27.87 -35.44
CA ILE A 221 16.97 27.29 -36.78
C ILE A 221 16.65 28.43 -37.76
#